data_AF-A0A316I0I6-F1
#
_entry.id   AF-A0A316I0I6-F1
#
_cell.length_a   1.000
_cell.length_b   1.000
_cell.length_c   1.000
_cell.angle_alpha   90.00
_cell.angle_beta   90.00
_cell.angle_gamma   90.00
#
_symmetry.space_group_name_H-M   'P 1'
#
loop_
_entity.id
_entity.type
_entity.pdbx_description
1 polymer ?
#
loop_
_entity_poly.entity_id
_entity_poly.type
_entity_poly.pdbx_seq_one_letter_code
_entity_poly.pdbx_strand_id
1 'polypeptide(L)'
;MRLLLAVLMMAVLAPATAQAEPISGPPTAKCEFIPTPENPAARPVQPPPATVPAKGTVKVTIVTNYGVVIAKLDRANAPCGVENFAHLARSWFYTMTRCWRLTDTARLGVLQCGDIYRAEEGGPGYRFADEVTGKETYPRGTIAYGNQGPARTAASSSSSTRSPTSGPCTR
;
A
#
# COMPACT_ATOMS: atom_id res chain seq x y z
N MET A 1 -73.04 16.46 31.96
CA MET A 1 -71.57 16.57 31.91
C MET A 1 -71.06 15.54 30.91
N ARG A 2 -70.72 15.95 29.67
CA ARG A 2 -70.24 15.05 28.60
C ARG A 2 -68.72 14.85 28.78
N LEU A 3 -68.27 13.65 29.14
CA LEU A 3 -66.85 13.29 29.11
C LEU A 3 -66.51 12.75 27.71
N LEU A 4 -65.67 13.48 26.98
CA LEU A 4 -65.04 13.03 25.74
C LEU A 4 -63.77 12.25 26.09
N LEU A 5 -63.73 10.95 25.79
CA LEU A 5 -62.52 10.13 25.86
C LEU A 5 -61.69 10.36 24.60
N ALA A 6 -60.51 10.98 24.75
CA ALA A 6 -59.52 11.09 23.69
C ALA A 6 -58.66 9.81 23.64
N VAL A 7 -58.70 9.10 22.52
CA VAL A 7 -57.86 7.91 22.28
C VAL A 7 -56.52 8.38 21.72
N LEU A 8 -55.44 8.17 22.48
CA LEU A 8 -54.08 8.48 22.07
C LEU A 8 -53.52 7.30 21.24
N MET A 9 -53.32 7.46 19.93
CA MET A 9 -52.58 6.50 19.11
C MET A 9 -51.08 6.65 19.39
N MET A 10 -50.46 5.65 20.02
CA MET A 10 -49.00 5.54 20.07
C MET A 10 -48.49 4.94 18.76
N ALA A 11 -47.78 5.74 17.96
CA ALA A 11 -47.02 5.27 16.82
C ALA A 11 -45.73 4.59 17.30
N VAL A 12 -45.58 3.30 17.02
CA VAL A 12 -44.38 2.53 17.33
C VAL A 12 -43.35 2.81 16.23
N LEU A 13 -42.27 3.54 16.56
CA LEU A 13 -41.12 3.69 15.67
C LEU A 13 -40.24 2.45 15.76
N ALA A 14 -40.19 1.66 14.68
CA ALA A 14 -39.20 0.60 14.53
C ALA A 14 -37.81 1.22 14.24
N PRO A 15 -36.72 0.72 14.87
CA PRO A 15 -35.38 1.21 14.58
C PRO A 15 -34.96 0.72 13.18
N ALA A 16 -34.62 1.67 12.30
CA ALA A 16 -34.01 1.36 11.02
C ALA A 16 -32.57 0.88 11.25
N THR A 17 -32.34 -0.43 11.14
CA THR A 17 -31.00 -0.99 11.06
C THR A 17 -30.41 -0.63 9.70
N ALA A 18 -29.50 0.35 9.66
CA ALA A 18 -28.72 0.66 8.48
C ALA A 18 -27.79 -0.54 8.15
N GLN A 19 -28.16 -1.35 7.16
CA GLN A 19 -27.26 -2.34 6.57
C GLN A 19 -26.29 -1.60 5.66
N ALA A 20 -24.99 -1.65 5.99
CA ALA A 20 -23.95 -1.14 5.12
C ALA A 20 -23.92 -1.98 3.83
N GLU A 21 -24.11 -1.33 2.68
CA GLU A 21 -23.96 -1.97 1.38
C GLU A 21 -22.50 -2.45 1.18
N PRO A 22 -22.28 -3.65 0.62
CA PRO A 22 -20.94 -4.16 0.41
C PRO A 22 -20.21 -3.30 -0.62
N ILE A 23 -18.99 -2.89 -0.28
CA ILE A 23 -18.05 -2.16 -1.15
C ILE A 23 -17.90 -2.94 -2.46
N SER A 24 -18.51 -2.41 -3.53
CA SER A 24 -18.62 -3.07 -4.84
C SER A 24 -17.30 -2.97 -5.59
N GLY A 25 -16.69 -4.12 -5.84
CA GLY A 25 -15.45 -4.29 -6.57
C GLY A 25 -15.08 -5.78 -6.62
N PRO A 26 -14.27 -6.24 -7.59
CA PRO A 26 -13.85 -7.63 -7.66
C PRO A 26 -13.09 -8.03 -6.38
N PRO A 27 -13.22 -9.30 -5.91
CA PRO A 27 -12.53 -9.76 -4.70
C PRO A 27 -11.01 -9.89 -4.90
N THR A 28 -10.55 -9.92 -6.15
CA THR A 28 -9.16 -10.11 -6.54
C THR A 28 -8.73 -9.11 -7.61
N ALA A 29 -7.45 -8.79 -7.65
CA ALA A 29 -6.80 -8.00 -8.70
C ALA A 29 -5.81 -8.87 -9.50
N LYS A 30 -5.53 -8.46 -10.74
CA LYS A 30 -4.49 -9.03 -11.58
C LYS A 30 -3.29 -8.08 -11.58
N CYS A 31 -2.15 -8.59 -11.17
CA CYS A 31 -0.88 -7.88 -11.06
C CYS A 31 0.12 -8.45 -12.05
N GLU A 32 0.91 -7.57 -12.66
CA GLU A 32 2.00 -7.95 -13.53
C GLU A 32 3.34 -7.61 -12.86
N PHE A 33 4.11 -8.65 -12.55
CA PHE A 33 5.45 -8.53 -11.98
C PHE A 33 6.46 -8.86 -13.09
N ILE A 34 7.00 -7.81 -13.71
CA ILE A 34 7.84 -7.90 -14.90
C ILE A 34 9.30 -8.00 -14.44
N PRO A 35 10.04 -9.09 -14.76
CA PRO A 35 11.45 -9.20 -14.44
C PRO A 35 12.28 -8.04 -15.01
N THR A 36 13.35 -7.67 -14.30
CA THR A 36 14.33 -6.65 -14.72
C THR A 36 15.72 -7.28 -14.82
N PRO A 37 16.06 -8.00 -15.91
CA PRO A 37 17.35 -8.68 -16.04
C PRO A 37 18.57 -7.74 -15.91
N GLU A 38 18.43 -6.49 -16.32
CA GLU A 38 19.41 -5.42 -16.21
C GLU A 38 19.67 -4.96 -14.77
N ASN A 39 18.75 -5.27 -13.85
CA ASN A 39 18.86 -4.97 -12.43
C ASN A 39 18.38 -6.21 -11.64
N PRO A 40 19.24 -7.24 -11.52
CA PRO A 40 18.86 -8.51 -10.91
C PRO A 40 18.51 -8.34 -9.43
N ALA A 41 17.85 -9.36 -8.88
CA ALA A 41 17.43 -9.34 -7.49
C ALA A 41 18.64 -9.20 -6.56
N ALA A 42 18.62 -8.18 -5.70
CA ALA A 42 19.67 -7.94 -4.71
C ALA A 42 19.77 -9.03 -3.64
N ARG A 43 18.70 -9.80 -3.47
CA ARG A 43 18.62 -11.03 -2.69
C ARG A 43 17.77 -12.05 -3.43
N PRO A 44 18.01 -13.36 -3.25
CA PRO A 44 17.17 -14.39 -3.85
C PRO A 44 15.71 -14.22 -3.44
N VAL A 45 14.85 -13.94 -4.42
CA VAL A 45 13.41 -13.89 -4.25
C VAL A 45 12.76 -14.12 -5.61
N GLN A 46 11.58 -14.73 -5.60
CA GLN A 46 10.76 -14.89 -6.81
C GLN A 46 9.62 -13.87 -6.79
N PRO A 47 9.06 -13.48 -7.94
CA PRO A 47 7.85 -12.67 -7.96
C PRO A 47 6.68 -13.36 -7.24
N PRO A 48 5.76 -12.60 -6.61
CA PRO A 48 4.54 -13.16 -6.04
C PRO A 48 3.54 -13.61 -7.12
N PRO A 49 2.47 -14.33 -6.75
CA PRO A 49 1.40 -14.69 -7.66
C PRO A 49 0.74 -13.47 -8.33
N ALA A 50 0.41 -13.59 -9.61
CA ALA A 50 -0.23 -12.53 -10.39
C ALA A 50 -1.70 -12.26 -10.00
N THR A 51 -2.36 -13.17 -9.29
CA THR A 51 -3.74 -12.97 -8.83
C THR A 51 -3.74 -12.78 -7.33
N VAL A 52 -4.12 -11.60 -6.88
CA VAL A 52 -3.95 -11.17 -5.48
C VAL A 52 -5.29 -10.75 -4.88
N PRO A 53 -5.49 -10.82 -3.56
CA PRO A 53 -6.70 -10.29 -2.94
C PRO A 53 -6.79 -8.77 -3.13
N ALA A 54 -7.96 -8.27 -3.54
CA ALA A 54 -8.21 -6.84 -3.75
C ALA A 54 -8.97 -6.19 -2.58
N LYS A 55 -9.29 -6.96 -1.53
CA LYS A 55 -10.04 -6.50 -0.37
C LYS A 55 -9.38 -6.89 0.94
N GLY A 56 -9.75 -6.17 1.99
CA GLY A 56 -9.23 -6.37 3.33
C GLY A 56 -7.86 -5.76 3.52
N THR A 57 -7.26 -6.05 4.66
CA THR A 57 -6.01 -5.39 5.07
C THR A 57 -4.95 -6.39 5.50
N VAL A 58 -3.69 -5.97 5.40
CA VAL A 58 -2.53 -6.72 5.88
C VAL A 58 -1.90 -5.95 7.03
N LYS A 59 -1.81 -6.57 8.20
CA LYS A 59 -1.02 -6.02 9.31
C LYS A 59 0.44 -6.40 9.09
N VAL A 60 1.33 -5.41 9.13
CA VAL A 60 2.78 -5.62 9.07
C VAL A 60 3.44 -5.04 10.31
N THR A 61 4.43 -5.76 10.82
CA THR A 61 5.28 -5.33 11.92
C THR A 61 6.68 -5.16 11.38
N ILE A 62 7.21 -3.94 11.45
CA ILE A 62 8.56 -3.59 11.02
C ILE A 62 9.38 -3.40 12.30
N VAL A 63 10.35 -4.27 12.51
CA VAL A 63 11.27 -4.18 13.64
C VAL A 63 12.50 -3.41 13.18
N THR A 64 12.81 -2.32 13.90
CA THR A 64 13.99 -1.50 13.64
C THR A 64 14.84 -1.43 14.91
N ASN A 65 16.08 -0.93 14.77
CA ASN A 65 16.93 -0.61 15.92
C ASN A 65 16.46 0.63 16.72
N TYR A 66 15.41 1.33 16.24
CA TYR A 66 14.77 2.45 16.93
C TYR A 66 13.39 2.08 17.50
N GLY A 67 13.00 0.80 17.42
CA GLY A 67 11.73 0.30 17.93
C GLY A 67 10.85 -0.35 16.87
N VAL A 68 9.64 -0.71 17.28
CA VAL A 68 8.67 -1.43 16.46
C VAL A 68 7.70 -0.46 15.81
N VAL A 69 7.54 -0.56 14.49
CA VAL A 69 6.52 0.15 13.72
C VAL A 69 5.47 -0.85 13.27
N ILE A 70 4.21 -0.59 13.58
CA ILE A 70 3.08 -1.42 13.13
C ILE A 70 2.30 -0.65 12.09
N ALA A 71 2.04 -1.28 10.95
CA ALA A 71 1.26 -0.71 9.87
C ALA A 71 0.10 -1.63 9.47
N LYS A 72 -0.95 -1.00 8.95
CA LYS A 72 -2.09 -1.68 8.32
C LYS A 72 -2.15 -1.24 6.87
N LEU A 73 -1.95 -2.18 5.97
CA LEU A 73 -1.92 -1.94 4.53
C LEU A 73 -3.28 -2.28 3.93
N ASP A 74 -3.80 -1.37 3.11
CA ASP A 74 -5.13 -1.51 2.50
C ASP A 74 -5.03 -2.04 1.06
N ARG A 75 -5.57 -3.23 0.83
CA ARG A 75 -5.58 -3.86 -0.49
C ARG A 75 -6.56 -3.21 -1.44
N ALA A 76 -7.58 -2.51 -0.95
CA ALA A 76 -8.51 -1.81 -1.82
C ALA A 76 -7.85 -0.62 -2.53
N ASN A 77 -6.82 -0.04 -1.91
CA ASN A 77 -6.10 1.11 -2.45
C ASN A 77 -4.96 0.71 -3.39
N ALA A 78 -4.17 -0.32 -3.03
CA ALA A 78 -2.99 -0.74 -3.80
C ALA A 78 -2.77 -2.26 -3.71
N PRO A 79 -3.62 -3.09 -4.32
CA PRO A 79 -3.57 -4.54 -4.14
C PRO A 79 -2.22 -5.16 -4.54
N CYS A 80 -1.62 -4.74 -5.66
CA CYS A 80 -0.34 -5.26 -6.12
C CYS A 80 0.81 -4.79 -5.22
N GLY A 81 0.81 -3.53 -4.79
CA GLY A 81 1.80 -2.99 -3.87
C GLY A 81 1.76 -3.67 -2.50
N VAL A 82 0.56 -3.92 -1.98
CA VAL A 82 0.36 -4.62 -0.70
C VAL A 82 0.81 -6.07 -0.79
N GLU A 83 0.44 -6.80 -1.86
CA GLU A 83 0.88 -8.18 -2.00
C GLU A 83 2.39 -8.28 -2.19
N ASN A 84 2.98 -7.41 -3.02
CA ASN A 84 4.43 -7.34 -3.19
C ASN A 84 5.15 -7.11 -1.85
N PHE A 85 4.66 -6.15 -1.05
CA PHE A 85 5.29 -5.83 0.22
C PHE A 85 5.23 -7.01 1.19
N ALA A 86 4.04 -7.61 1.31
CA ALA A 86 3.81 -8.76 2.17
C ALA A 86 4.64 -9.98 1.74
N HIS A 87 4.75 -10.22 0.43
CA HIS A 87 5.58 -11.29 -0.14
C HIS A 87 7.07 -11.10 0.16
N LEU A 88 7.61 -9.90 -0.08
CA LEU A 88 9.00 -9.58 0.21
C LEU A 88 9.31 -9.66 1.70
N ALA A 89 8.40 -9.20 2.56
CA ALA A 89 8.53 -9.33 4.01
C ALA A 89 8.56 -10.80 4.46
N ARG A 90 7.65 -11.66 3.95
CA ARG A 90 7.64 -13.11 4.24
C ARG A 90 8.87 -13.84 3.70
N SER A 91 9.44 -13.33 2.61
CA SER A 91 10.68 -13.84 2.02
C SER A 91 11.93 -13.30 2.71
N TRP A 92 11.79 -12.59 3.84
CA TRP A 92 12.89 -12.00 4.60
C TRP A 92 13.74 -10.98 3.80
N PHE A 93 13.21 -10.46 2.70
CA PHE A 93 13.95 -9.58 1.77
C PHE A 93 14.41 -8.29 2.45
N TYR A 94 13.58 -7.73 3.33
CA TYR A 94 13.87 -6.50 4.07
C TYR A 94 14.76 -6.69 5.31
N THR A 95 15.20 -7.92 5.60
CA THR A 95 15.99 -8.23 6.79
C THR A 95 17.35 -7.56 6.73
N MET A 96 17.71 -6.84 7.79
CA MET A 96 18.97 -6.07 7.89
C MET A 96 19.17 -5.09 6.73
N THR A 97 18.08 -4.55 6.17
CA THR A 97 18.14 -3.42 5.24
C THR A 97 18.31 -2.11 6.00
N ARG A 98 18.77 -1.07 5.29
CA ARG A 98 19.00 0.25 5.87
C ARG A 98 17.90 1.23 5.46
N CYS A 99 17.76 2.29 6.26
CA CYS A 99 17.05 3.48 5.86
C CYS A 99 18.06 4.53 5.44
N TRP A 100 18.23 4.72 4.14
CA TRP A 100 19.30 5.56 3.59
C TRP A 100 18.96 7.04 3.60
N ARG A 101 17.68 7.38 3.66
CA ARG A 101 17.21 8.76 3.60
C ARG A 101 16.19 9.01 4.69
N LEU A 102 16.51 9.96 5.56
CA LEU A 102 15.57 10.63 6.43
C LEU A 102 15.57 12.11 6.05
N THR A 103 14.43 12.63 5.65
CA THR A 103 14.21 14.06 5.43
C THR A 103 13.11 14.50 6.37
N ASP A 104 13.30 15.64 7.04
CA ASP A 104 12.32 16.22 7.96
C ASP A 104 12.10 17.70 7.63
N THR A 105 11.42 17.94 6.50
CA THR A 105 11.07 19.29 6.06
C THR A 105 9.57 19.40 5.84
N ALA A 106 9.03 20.63 5.96
CA ALA A 106 7.61 20.89 5.71
C ALA A 106 7.16 20.45 4.30
N ARG A 107 8.07 20.48 3.32
CA ARG A 107 7.81 20.08 1.93
C ARG A 107 7.99 18.58 1.70
N LEU A 108 8.94 17.97 2.38
CA LEU A 108 9.26 16.55 2.24
C LEU A 108 9.75 16.01 3.59
N GLY A 109 8.87 15.31 4.29
CA GLY A 109 9.20 14.53 5.47
C GLY A 109 9.13 13.08 5.08
N VAL A 110 10.22 12.32 4.94
CA VAL A 110 10.18 10.91 4.53
C VAL A 110 11.33 10.16 5.18
N LEU A 111 11.04 8.97 5.72
CA LEU A 111 12.00 7.92 6.02
C LEU A 111 11.88 6.83 4.94
N GLN A 112 12.90 6.72 4.09
CA GLN A 112 12.99 5.74 3.00
C GLN A 112 13.91 4.59 3.43
N CYS A 113 13.38 3.38 3.38
CA CYS A 113 14.05 2.15 3.78
C CYS A 113 13.94 1.07 2.71
N GLY A 114 14.70 0.00 2.89
CA GLY A 114 14.54 -1.25 2.12
C GLY A 114 15.56 -1.45 1.01
N ASP A 115 16.38 -0.45 0.68
CA ASP A 115 17.50 -0.67 -0.23
C ASP A 115 18.61 -1.49 0.46
N ILE A 116 19.14 -2.48 -0.25
CA ILE A 116 20.09 -3.45 0.28
C ILE A 116 21.54 -2.98 0.13
N TYR A 117 21.88 -2.37 -1.01
CA TYR A 117 23.26 -2.00 -1.33
C TYR A 117 23.56 -0.53 -1.03
N ARG A 118 22.78 0.37 -1.61
CA ARG A 118 22.87 1.83 -1.48
C ARG A 118 21.48 2.44 -1.68
N ALA A 119 21.33 3.71 -1.34
CA ALA A 119 20.09 4.43 -1.62
C ALA A 119 19.66 4.22 -3.08
N GLU A 120 18.40 3.79 -3.27
CA GLU A 120 17.77 3.62 -4.58
C GLU A 120 18.37 2.50 -5.45
N GLU A 121 19.23 1.65 -4.86
CA GLU A 121 19.93 0.56 -5.54
C GLU A 121 19.67 -0.80 -4.88
N GLY A 122 19.39 -1.80 -5.74
CA GLY A 122 19.12 -3.16 -5.31
C GLY A 122 17.65 -3.39 -4.97
N GLY A 123 16.91 -3.95 -5.93
CA GLY A 123 15.50 -4.33 -5.81
C GLY A 123 15.30 -5.85 -5.89
N PRO A 124 14.06 -6.34 -5.99
CA PRO A 124 13.76 -7.77 -6.01
C PRO A 124 13.90 -8.41 -7.41
N GLY A 125 14.49 -7.69 -8.38
CA GLY A 125 14.72 -8.21 -9.73
C GLY A 125 13.50 -8.20 -10.64
N TYR A 126 12.46 -7.44 -10.26
CA TYR A 126 11.26 -7.21 -11.06
C TYR A 126 10.64 -5.85 -10.72
N ARG A 127 9.73 -5.37 -11.57
CA ARG A 127 8.93 -4.15 -11.41
C ARG A 127 7.44 -4.44 -11.56
N PHE A 128 6.61 -3.52 -11.09
CA PHE A 128 5.16 -3.55 -11.30
C PHE A 128 4.62 -2.13 -11.53
N ALA A 129 3.41 -2.02 -12.07
CA ALA A 129 2.78 -0.74 -12.38
C ALA A 129 2.43 0.05 -11.11
N ASP A 130 2.51 1.38 -11.18
CA ASP A 130 1.99 2.25 -10.11
C ASP A 130 0.47 2.12 -9.97
N GLU A 131 -0.01 2.01 -8.73
CA GLU A 131 -1.44 2.00 -8.37
C GLU A 131 -1.83 3.37 -7.80
N VAL A 132 -1.89 4.36 -8.69
CA VAL A 132 -2.16 5.76 -8.34
C VAL A 132 -3.18 6.38 -9.30
N THR A 133 -3.98 7.29 -8.76
CA THR A 133 -4.96 8.11 -9.49
C THR A 133 -4.43 9.53 -9.76
N GLY A 134 -3.31 9.91 -9.14
CA GLY A 134 -2.72 11.26 -9.20
C GLY A 134 -3.31 12.24 -8.19
N LYS A 135 -4.27 11.80 -7.35
CA LYS A 135 -4.92 12.60 -6.31
C LYS A 135 -4.49 12.21 -4.90
N GLU A 136 -3.56 11.27 -4.79
CA GLU A 136 -3.10 10.74 -3.51
C GLU A 136 -2.44 11.83 -2.67
N THR A 137 -2.78 11.83 -1.39
CA THR A 137 -2.06 12.60 -0.38
C THR A 137 -1.37 11.64 0.57
N TYR A 138 -0.19 12.02 1.01
CA TYR A 138 0.62 11.23 1.93
C TYR A 138 0.76 12.03 3.23
N PRO A 139 -0.22 11.95 4.15
CA PRO A 139 -0.03 12.47 5.50
C PRO A 139 1.04 11.66 6.26
N ARG A 140 1.48 12.20 7.40
CA ARG A 140 2.39 11.48 8.31
C ARG A 140 1.78 10.13 8.71
N GLY A 141 2.60 9.09 8.74
CA GLY A 141 2.18 7.72 9.03
C GLY A 141 1.74 6.91 7.81
N THR A 142 1.77 7.48 6.60
CA THR A 142 1.48 6.74 5.37
C THR A 142 2.68 5.93 4.92
N ILE A 143 2.46 4.66 4.57
CA ILE A 143 3.41 3.84 3.81
C ILE A 143 3.11 3.98 2.32
N ALA A 144 4.12 4.38 1.55
CA ALA A 144 4.10 4.37 0.10
C ALA A 144 5.40 3.71 -0.39
N TYR A 145 5.46 3.22 -1.61
CA TYR A 145 6.79 2.93 -2.18
C TYR A 145 7.36 4.20 -2.81
N GLY A 146 8.68 4.31 -2.81
CA GLY A 146 9.37 5.29 -3.65
C GLY A 146 9.14 5.02 -5.14
N ASN A 147 9.22 6.10 -5.92
CA ASN A 147 9.22 6.06 -7.38
C ASN A 147 10.37 6.95 -7.86
N GLN A 148 11.11 6.50 -8.88
CA GLN A 148 12.25 7.20 -9.48
C GLN A 148 11.85 8.15 -10.62
N GLY A 149 10.55 8.31 -10.88
CA GLY A 149 10.05 9.05 -12.05
C GLY A 149 10.40 8.33 -13.36
N PRO A 150 10.05 8.92 -14.53
CA PRO A 150 10.41 8.34 -15.81
C PRO A 150 11.93 8.32 -15.96
N ALA A 151 12.50 7.14 -16.24
CA ALA A 151 13.93 7.00 -16.53
C ALA A 151 14.35 7.98 -17.63
N ARG A 152 15.48 8.69 -17.44
CA ARG A 152 16.08 9.58 -18.43
C ARG A 152 16.73 8.79 -19.58
N THR A 153 15.97 7.99 -20.30
CA THR A 153 16.32 7.50 -21.64
C THR A 153 15.01 7.20 -22.37
N ALA A 154 14.85 7.85 -23.53
CA ALA A 154 13.59 8.01 -24.24
C ALA A 154 12.87 6.72 -24.61
N ALA A 155 11.58 6.63 -24.23
CA ALA A 155 10.52 6.05 -25.06
C ALA A 155 9.16 6.47 -24.47
N SER A 156 8.59 7.50 -25.09
CA SER A 156 7.16 7.77 -25.32
C SER A 156 6.12 7.04 -24.45
N SER A 157 5.22 7.83 -23.85
CA SER A 157 3.97 7.42 -23.19
C SER A 157 4.16 6.43 -22.04
N SER A 158 4.98 6.78 -21.05
CA SER A 158 5.55 5.76 -20.15
C SER A 158 4.83 5.74 -18.81
N SER A 159 3.89 4.80 -18.68
CA SER A 159 3.33 4.30 -17.43
C SER A 159 4.40 4.33 -16.33
N SER A 160 4.17 5.14 -15.28
CA SER A 160 5.10 5.22 -14.16
C SER A 160 5.20 3.81 -13.55
N THR A 161 6.39 3.20 -13.67
CA THR A 161 6.63 1.85 -13.17
C THR A 161 7.54 1.93 -11.97
N ARG A 162 7.15 1.24 -10.92
CA ARG A 162 7.82 1.28 -9.64
C ARG A 162 8.92 0.25 -9.66
N SER A 163 10.16 0.71 -9.69
CA SER A 163 11.28 -0.14 -9.33
C SER A 163 11.21 -0.35 -7.82
N PRO A 164 11.05 -1.58 -7.30
CA PRO A 164 11.00 -1.82 -5.86
C PRO A 164 12.39 -1.72 -5.22
N THR A 165 13.36 -1.09 -5.91
CA THR A 165 14.66 -0.72 -5.37
C THR A 165 14.45 0.11 -4.11
N SER A 166 13.60 1.14 -4.18
CA SER A 166 13.13 1.84 -2.99
C SER A 166 12.05 1.02 -2.28
N GLY A 167 12.36 0.48 -1.11
CA GLY A 167 11.36 -0.12 -0.23
C GLY A 167 10.33 0.89 0.30
N PRO A 168 9.54 0.52 1.33
CA PRO A 168 8.50 1.41 1.84
C PRO A 168 9.11 2.71 2.39
N CYS A 169 8.64 3.82 1.86
CA CYS A 169 8.80 5.15 2.42
C CYS A 169 7.68 5.38 3.43
N THR A 170 8.05 5.77 4.65
CA THR A 170 7.10 6.30 5.64
C THR A 170 7.23 7.81 5.71
N ARG A 171 6.10 8.52 5.82
CA ARG A 171 6.08 9.98 6.05
C ARG A 171 6.02 10.31 7.54
#